data_AF-A0A0G1W261-F1
#
_entry.id   AF-A0A0G1W261-F1
#
_cell.length_a   1.000
_cell.length_b   1.000
_cell.length_c   1.000
_cell.angle_alpha   90.00
_cell.angle_beta   90.00
_cell.angle_gamma   90.00
#
_symmetry.space_group_name_H-M   'P 1'
#
loop_
_entity.id
_entity.type
_entity.pdbx_description
1 polymer ?
#
loop_
_entity_poly.entity_id
_entity_poly.type
_entity_poly.pdbx_seq_one_letter_code
_entity_poly.pdbx_strand_id
1 'polypeptide(L)'
;MRTTQYIIYRKGQSNSFNSLGAIGTVTAPKEADAVAIAEYRFDCYNGQYLEARPWSHCGVRDQETALKGNDLLMVAIDQDIGRLRELDNGSLARQEVKNLAAKIASKVAYLAELVTEYRR
;
A
#
# COMPACT_ATOMS: atom_id res chain seq x y z
N MET A 1 -8.84 -13.04 16.76
CA MET A 1 -8.24 -11.73 17.08
C MET A 1 -9.13 -10.64 16.50
N ARG A 2 -9.41 -9.57 17.24
CA ARG A 2 -10.14 -8.41 16.70
C ARG A 2 -9.17 -7.62 15.83
N THR A 3 -9.56 -7.32 14.60
CA THR A 3 -8.78 -6.47 13.68
C THR A 3 -9.26 -5.02 13.76
N THR A 4 -8.38 -4.09 13.38
CA THR A 4 -8.66 -2.66 13.31
C THR A 4 -8.28 -2.17 11.92
N GLN A 5 -9.10 -1.30 11.36
CA GLN A 5 -8.77 -0.59 10.12
C GLN A 5 -7.85 0.58 10.43
N TYR A 6 -6.74 0.66 9.72
CA TYR A 6 -5.75 1.72 9.79
C TYR A 6 -5.75 2.52 8.49
N ILE A 7 -5.54 3.84 8.60
CA ILE A 7 -5.13 4.68 7.49
C ILE A 7 -3.61 4.68 7.42
N ILE A 8 -3.08 4.44 6.23
CA ILE A 8 -1.65 4.51 5.95
C ILE A 8 -1.32 5.90 5.43
N TYR A 9 -0.39 6.56 6.10
CA TYR A 9 0.20 7.82 5.70
C TYR A 9 1.60 7.58 5.15
N ARG A 10 1.95 8.33 4.10
CA ARG A 10 3.32 8.40 3.60
C ARG A 10 3.92 9.75 3.97
N LYS A 11 4.98 9.72 4.77
CA LYS A 11 5.61 10.90 5.36
C LYS A 11 7.06 11.03 4.87
N GLY A 12 7.55 12.26 4.76
CA GLY A 12 8.95 12.55 4.48
C GLY A 12 9.78 12.74 5.75
N GLN A 13 11.06 12.36 5.71
CA GLN A 13 11.98 12.49 6.85
C GLN A 13 12.36 13.94 7.20
N SER A 14 12.18 14.93 6.30
CA SER A 14 12.69 16.29 6.59
C SER A 14 11.92 17.49 6.04
N ASN A 15 10.93 17.34 5.13
CA ASN A 15 10.15 18.48 4.63
C ASN A 15 8.71 18.05 4.26
N SER A 16 7.75 18.94 4.50
CA SER A 16 6.32 18.78 4.15
C SER A 16 6.08 18.47 2.67
N PHE A 17 7.01 18.86 1.78
CA PHE A 17 6.98 18.54 0.34
C PHE A 17 7.00 17.04 0.02
N ASN A 18 7.56 16.21 0.90
CA ASN A 18 7.66 14.76 0.69
C ASN A 18 6.58 13.96 1.45
N SER A 19 5.73 14.64 2.23
CA SER A 19 4.62 14.01 2.94
C SER A 19 3.39 14.06 2.05
N LEU A 20 3.02 12.90 1.49
CA LEU A 20 1.92 12.77 0.54
C LEU A 20 0.56 12.57 1.23
N GLY A 21 0.54 12.50 2.56
CA GLY A 21 -0.69 12.35 3.34
C GLY A 21 -1.18 10.92 3.37
N ALA A 22 -2.50 10.75 3.56
CA ALA A 22 -3.16 9.44 3.53
C ALA A 22 -3.11 8.85 2.11
N ILE A 23 -2.71 7.58 1.99
CA ILE A 23 -2.49 6.91 0.70
C ILE A 23 -3.27 5.60 0.53
N GLY A 24 -3.92 5.13 1.59
CA GLY A 24 -4.67 3.88 1.55
C GLY A 24 -5.10 3.43 2.94
N THR A 25 -5.80 2.31 3.01
CA THR A 25 -6.15 1.66 4.27
C THR A 25 -5.57 0.24 4.36
N VAL A 26 -5.42 -0.26 5.59
CA VAL A 26 -5.02 -1.65 5.88
C VAL A 26 -5.77 -2.12 7.11
N THR A 27 -6.28 -3.35 7.09
CA THR A 27 -6.90 -3.98 8.26
C THR A 27 -5.90 -4.94 8.91
N ALA A 28 -5.56 -4.71 10.17
CA ALA A 28 -4.57 -5.52 10.89
C ALA A 28 -4.88 -5.60 12.40
N PRO A 29 -4.28 -6.54 13.16
CA PRO A 29 -4.48 -6.65 14.61
C PRO A 29 -3.82 -5.51 15.42
N LYS A 30 -2.72 -4.95 14.90
CA LYS A 30 -1.96 -3.85 15.54
C LYS A 30 -1.27 -2.99 14.48
N GLU A 31 -0.85 -1.81 14.90
CA GLU A 31 -0.22 -0.79 14.04
C GLU A 31 1.02 -1.29 13.31
N ALA A 32 1.92 -2.00 14.03
CA ALA A 32 3.13 -2.55 13.43
C ALA A 32 2.85 -3.54 12.28
N ASP A 33 1.79 -4.35 12.42
CA ASP A 33 1.39 -5.28 11.37
C ASP A 33 0.79 -4.51 10.17
N ALA A 34 0.04 -3.44 10.44
CA ALA A 34 -0.49 -2.57 9.39
C ALA A 34 0.63 -1.90 8.58
N VAL A 35 1.68 -1.41 9.24
CA VAL A 35 2.86 -0.83 8.57
C VAL A 35 3.60 -1.90 7.76
N ALA A 36 3.87 -3.07 8.34
CA ALA A 36 4.54 -4.16 7.62
C ALA A 36 3.76 -4.57 6.37
N ILE A 37 2.44 -4.70 6.45
CA ILE A 37 1.58 -4.98 5.29
C ILE A 37 1.64 -3.83 4.29
N ALA A 38 1.61 -2.58 4.76
CA ALA A 38 1.65 -1.39 3.93
C ALA A 38 2.97 -1.27 3.14
N GLU A 39 4.11 -1.68 3.69
CA GLU A 39 5.41 -1.68 2.99
C GLU A 39 5.43 -2.58 1.75
N TYR A 40 4.64 -3.67 1.76
CA TYR A 40 4.47 -4.53 0.58
C TYR A 40 3.46 -3.97 -0.43
N ARG A 41 2.58 -3.06 0.01
CA ARG A 41 1.45 -2.56 -0.78
C ARG A 41 1.69 -1.18 -1.37
N PHE A 42 2.49 -0.34 -0.73
CA PHE A 42 2.68 1.04 -1.13
C PHE A 42 4.15 1.34 -1.37
N ASP A 43 4.43 2.00 -2.47
CA ASP A 43 5.78 2.44 -2.78
C ASP A 43 6.19 3.62 -1.89
N CYS A 44 7.32 3.44 -1.22
CA CYS A 44 7.98 4.44 -0.40
C CYS A 44 9.31 4.80 -1.06
N TYR A 45 9.49 6.09 -1.39
CA TYR A 45 10.70 6.57 -2.06
C TYR A 45 11.75 7.02 -1.05
N ASN A 46 12.97 7.28 -1.52
CA ASN A 46 14.08 7.69 -0.65
C ASN A 46 13.70 8.87 0.25
N GLY A 47 13.95 8.71 1.55
CA GLY A 47 13.60 9.70 2.57
C GLY A 47 12.11 9.73 2.93
N GLN A 48 11.32 8.74 2.55
CA GLN A 48 9.93 8.56 2.96
C GLN A 48 9.75 7.35 3.86
N TYR A 49 8.76 7.40 4.74
CA TYR A 49 8.35 6.28 5.60
C TYR A 49 6.82 6.19 5.67
N LEU A 50 6.34 5.01 6.04
CA LEU A 50 4.92 4.75 6.25
C LEU A 50 4.58 4.85 7.74
N GLU A 51 3.43 5.46 8.03
CA GLU A 51 2.85 5.51 9.37
C GLU A 51 1.41 5.01 9.29
N ALA A 52 1.00 4.18 10.23
CA ALA A 52 -0.37 3.70 10.33
C ALA A 52 -1.07 4.43 11.49
N ARG A 53 -2.31 4.89 11.27
CA ARG A 53 -3.16 5.43 12.34
C ARG A 53 -4.52 4.75 12.34
N PRO A 54 -5.09 4.43 13.52
CA PRO A 54 -6.43 3.85 13.59
C PRO A 54 -7.44 4.76 12.89
N TRP A 55 -8.30 4.18 12.05
CA TRP A 55 -9.33 4.89 11.30
C TRP A 55 -10.17 5.83 12.17
N SER A 56 -10.54 5.36 13.37
CA SER A 56 -11.32 6.11 14.35
C SER A 56 -10.62 7.37 14.89
N HIS A 57 -9.31 7.51 14.70
CA HIS A 57 -8.52 8.66 15.15
C HIS A 57 -8.21 9.65 14.02
N CYS A 58 -8.71 9.39 12.80
CA CYS A 58 -8.46 10.22 11.62
C CYS A 58 -9.68 11.10 11.30
N GLY A 59 -9.43 12.28 10.74
CA GLY A 59 -10.50 13.16 10.26
C GLY A 59 -11.14 12.62 8.96
N VAL A 60 -12.37 13.07 8.68
CA VAL A 60 -13.16 12.64 7.49
C VAL A 60 -12.39 12.83 6.18
N ARG A 61 -11.65 13.94 6.04
CA ARG A 61 -10.85 14.22 4.84
C ARG A 61 -9.76 13.16 4.60
N ASP A 62 -9.11 12.70 5.65
CA ASP A 62 -8.07 11.67 5.54
C ASP A 62 -8.69 10.31 5.22
N GLN A 63 -9.84 10.00 5.84
CA GLN A 63 -10.62 8.80 5.55
C GLN A 63 -11.04 8.73 4.07
N GLU A 64 -11.60 9.81 3.51
CA GLU A 64 -11.97 9.89 2.10
C GLU A 64 -10.75 9.76 1.17
N THR A 65 -9.64 10.42 1.53
CA THR A 65 -8.40 10.36 0.74
C THR A 65 -7.82 8.96 0.75
N ALA A 66 -7.84 8.27 1.89
CA ALA A 66 -7.37 6.90 2.03
C ALA A 66 -8.20 5.92 1.18
N LEU A 67 -9.53 6.09 1.15
CA LEU A 67 -10.40 5.27 0.31
C LEU A 67 -10.11 5.47 -1.18
N LYS A 68 -9.97 6.73 -1.64
CA LYS A 68 -9.54 7.03 -3.02
C LYS A 68 -8.15 6.45 -3.33
N GLY A 69 -7.25 6.42 -2.35
CA GLY A 69 -5.93 5.82 -2.47
C GLY A 69 -5.99 4.31 -2.74
N ASN A 70 -6.96 3.60 -2.17
CA ASN A 70 -7.19 2.19 -2.46
C ASN A 70 -7.65 1.97 -3.91
N ASP A 71 -8.46 2.87 -4.48
CA ASP A 71 -8.89 2.78 -5.88
C ASP A 71 -7.69 2.90 -6.84
N LEU A 72 -6.71 3.74 -6.48
CA LEU A 72 -5.46 3.91 -7.23
C LEU A 72 -4.52 2.69 -7.14
N LEU A 73 -4.76 1.76 -6.22
CA LEU A 73 -3.96 0.55 -6.09
C LEU A 73 -4.02 -0.32 -7.35
N MET A 74 -5.15 -0.35 -8.04
CA MET A 74 -5.31 -1.04 -9.32
C MET A 74 -4.33 -0.52 -10.39
N VAL A 75 -4.20 0.80 -10.50
CA VAL A 75 -3.27 1.44 -11.44
C VAL A 75 -1.82 1.07 -11.09
N ALA A 76 -1.49 1.03 -9.79
CA ALA A 76 -0.17 0.63 -9.34
C ALA A 76 0.15 -0.85 -9.60
N ILE A 77 -0.85 -1.74 -9.57
CA ILE A 77 -0.70 -3.15 -9.95
C ILE A 77 -0.41 -3.27 -11.45
N ASP A 78 -1.16 -2.56 -12.29
CA ASP A 78 -0.96 -2.59 -13.73
C ASP A 78 0.45 -2.09 -14.13
N GLN A 79 0.94 -1.05 -13.46
CA GLN A 79 2.31 -0.55 -13.63
C GLN A 79 3.36 -1.59 -13.20
N ASP A 80 3.20 -2.21 -12.03
CA ASP A 80 4.11 -3.25 -11.54
C ASP A 80 4.13 -4.46 -12.50
N ILE A 81 2.97 -4.87 -13.05
CA ILE A 81 2.88 -5.93 -14.06
C ILE A 81 3.59 -5.54 -15.35
N GLY A 82 3.43 -4.28 -15.82
CA GLY A 82 4.15 -3.75 -16.97
C GLY A 82 5.66 -3.85 -16.78
N ARG A 83 6.16 -3.40 -15.62
CA ARG A 83 7.58 -3.48 -15.25
C ARG A 83 8.08 -4.92 -15.16
N LEU A 84 7.26 -5.85 -14.66
CA LEU A 84 7.61 -7.26 -14.60
C LEU A 84 7.84 -7.84 -16.00
N ARG A 85 7.00 -7.47 -16.98
CA ARG A 85 7.14 -7.88 -18.39
C ARG A 85 8.41 -7.32 -19.03
N GLU A 86 8.78 -6.10 -18.70
CA GLU A 86 10.02 -5.48 -19.18
C GLU A 86 11.27 -6.17 -18.61
N LEU A 87 11.23 -6.54 -17.33
CA LEU A 87 12.32 -7.26 -16.66
C LEU A 87 12.48 -8.71 -17.16
N ASP A 88 11.40 -9.39 -17.53
CA ASP A 88 11.46 -10.74 -18.11
C ASP A 88 12.10 -10.74 -19.52
N ASN A 89 11.94 -9.64 -20.26
CA ASN A 89 12.54 -9.44 -21.58
C ASN A 89 14.00 -8.94 -21.54
N GLY A 90 14.48 -8.48 -20.38
CA GLY A 90 15.82 -7.97 -20.17
C GLY A 90 16.67 -8.95 -19.35
N SER A 91 17.94 -9.14 -19.71
CA SER A 91 18.84 -10.03 -18.98
C SER A 91 19.30 -9.41 -17.64
N LEU A 92 18.43 -9.29 -16.62
CA LEU A 92 18.83 -8.87 -15.26
C LEU A 92 18.00 -9.55 -14.13
N ALA A 93 18.58 -9.53 -12.93
CA ALA A 93 18.45 -10.41 -11.76
C ALA A 93 17.08 -11.06 -11.44
N ARG A 94 17.05 -12.42 -11.39
CA ARG A 94 15.94 -13.25 -10.84
C ARG A 94 15.38 -12.76 -9.50
N GLN A 95 16.22 -12.12 -8.67
CA GLN A 95 15.81 -11.62 -7.37
C GLN A 95 14.87 -10.41 -7.48
N GLU A 96 15.07 -9.53 -8.46
CA GLU A 96 14.19 -8.38 -8.70
C GLU A 96 12.83 -8.83 -9.21
N VAL A 97 12.81 -9.78 -10.15
CA VAL A 97 11.58 -10.42 -10.65
C VAL A 97 10.82 -11.08 -9.49
N LYS A 98 11.51 -11.84 -8.64
CA LYS A 98 10.89 -12.50 -7.46
C LYS A 98 10.27 -11.48 -6.49
N ASN A 99 10.98 -10.39 -6.20
CA ASN A 99 10.49 -9.35 -5.30
C ASN A 99 9.27 -8.62 -5.88
N LEU A 100 9.31 -8.28 -7.17
CA LEU A 100 8.20 -7.60 -7.85
C LEU A 100 6.97 -8.51 -7.97
N ALA A 101 7.15 -9.79 -8.29
CA ALA A 101 6.06 -10.77 -8.31
C ALA A 101 5.40 -10.94 -6.92
N ALA A 102 6.19 -11.00 -5.85
CA ALA A 102 5.68 -11.06 -4.49
C ALA A 102 4.88 -9.80 -4.12
N LYS A 103 5.35 -8.62 -4.52
CA LYS A 103 4.66 -7.34 -4.33
C LYS A 103 3.31 -7.30 -5.04
N ILE A 104 3.27 -7.70 -6.32
CA ILE A 104 2.02 -7.79 -7.10
C ILE A 104 1.03 -8.75 -6.43
N ALA A 105 1.47 -9.94 -6.04
CA ALA A 105 0.62 -10.94 -5.39
C ALA A 105 0.01 -10.40 -4.08
N SER A 106 0.78 -9.67 -3.28
CA SER A 106 0.30 -9.05 -2.04
C SER A 106 -0.77 -7.98 -2.28
N LYS A 107 -0.57 -7.13 -3.30
CA LYS A 107 -1.56 -6.11 -3.70
C LYS A 107 -2.86 -6.72 -4.22
N VAL A 108 -2.78 -7.79 -5.02
CA VAL A 108 -3.95 -8.51 -5.55
C VAL A 108 -4.74 -9.20 -4.45
N ALA A 109 -4.05 -9.87 -3.51
CA ALA A 109 -4.71 -10.52 -2.37
C ALA A 109 -5.52 -9.51 -1.53
N TYR A 110 -4.99 -8.31 -1.32
CA TYR A 110 -5.70 -7.26 -0.61
C TYR A 110 -6.98 -6.79 -1.31
N LEU A 111 -6.92 -6.57 -2.62
CA LEU A 111 -8.12 -6.16 -3.36
C LEU A 111 -9.21 -7.22 -3.29
N ALA A 112 -8.83 -8.51 -3.30
CA ALA A 112 -9.80 -9.60 -3.12
C ALA A 112 -10.46 -9.56 -1.72
N GLU A 113 -9.70 -9.22 -0.67
CA GLU A 113 -10.23 -9.01 0.68
C GLU A 113 -11.20 -7.82 0.73
N LEU A 114 -10.81 -6.67 0.17
CA LEU A 114 -11.64 -5.46 0.08
C LEU A 114 -12.97 -5.74 -0.63
N VAL A 115 -12.93 -6.38 -1.80
CA VAL A 115 -14.14 -6.73 -2.56
C VAL A 115 -15.05 -7.66 -1.77
N THR A 116 -14.48 -8.57 -0.98
CA THR A 116 -15.25 -9.48 -0.11
C THR A 116 -15.91 -8.73 1.04
N GLU A 117 -15.23 -7.75 1.63
CA GLU A 117 -15.76 -6.90 2.71
C GLU A 117 -16.90 -6.00 2.21
N TYR A 118 -16.79 -5.41 1.01
CA TYR A 118 -17.84 -4.57 0.41
C TYR A 118 -19.07 -5.33 -0.12
N ARG A 119 -18.98 -6.66 -0.28
CA ARG A 119 -20.11 -7.51 -0.73
C ARG A 119 -20.96 -8.05 0.42
N ARG A 120 -20.54 -7.87 1.68
CA ARG A 120 -21.26 -8.29 2.88
C ARG A 120 -22.07 -7.14 3.47
#